data_AF-A0A7H1NPE2-F1
#
_entry.id   AF-A0A7H1NPE2-F1
#
_cell.length_a   1.000
_cell.length_b   1.000
_cell.length_c   1.000
_cell.angle_alpha   90.00
_cell.angle_beta   90.00
_cell.angle_gamma   90.00
#
_symmetry.space_group_name_H-M   'P 1'
#
loop_
_entity.id
_entity.type
_entity.pdbx_description
1 polymer ?
#
loop_
_entity_poly.entity_id
_entity_poly.type
_entity_poly.pdbx_seq_one_letter_code
_entity_poly.pdbx_strand_id
1 'polypeptide(L)'
;MIKKTLFFMASCFVFSSLYLSTGGSAWAAGTLQLCDIAQGKIRMCQGLYSGSAVVNTTGTHYQRCSVALGKKQSCSGPYTGESVLFSPQGEYELCFLKKGYVTSCQPHFTGHVVVERH
;
A
#
# COMPACT_ATOMS: atom_id res chain seq x y z
N MET A 1 31.86 33.65 -13.67
CA MET A 1 30.61 34.40 -13.41
C MET A 1 29.74 34.30 -14.67
N ILE A 2 28.39 34.27 -14.69
CA ILE A 2 27.32 34.06 -13.69
C ILE A 2 26.00 33.85 -14.49
N LYS A 3 25.10 32.94 -14.04
CA LYS A 3 23.65 32.86 -14.43
C LYS A 3 23.34 32.52 -15.93
N LYS A 4 22.11 32.12 -16.33
CA LYS A 4 20.79 32.20 -15.65
C LYS A 4 19.81 31.09 -16.10
N THR A 5 18.94 30.69 -15.17
CA THR A 5 17.70 29.92 -15.37
C THR A 5 16.73 30.59 -16.35
N LEU A 6 15.98 29.80 -17.14
CA LEU A 6 14.68 30.22 -17.70
C LEU A 6 13.58 29.22 -17.32
N PHE A 7 12.50 29.74 -16.74
CA PHE A 7 11.20 29.07 -16.63
C PHE A 7 10.51 29.08 -18.01
N PHE A 8 9.70 28.06 -18.29
CA PHE A 8 8.64 28.16 -19.31
C PHE A 8 7.27 28.00 -18.64
N MET A 9 6.54 29.11 -18.53
CA MET A 9 5.12 29.10 -18.21
C MET A 9 4.33 28.72 -19.47
N ALA A 10 3.39 27.78 -19.34
CA ALA A 10 2.34 27.57 -20.31
C ALA A 10 1.00 27.60 -19.56
N SER A 11 0.27 28.71 -19.70
CA SER A 11 -1.06 28.90 -19.12
C SER A 11 -2.06 29.23 -20.21
N CYS A 12 -3.07 28.38 -20.37
CA CYS A 12 -4.32 28.71 -21.04
C CYS A 12 -5.49 28.40 -20.09
N PHE A 13 -6.11 29.44 -19.54
CA PHE A 13 -7.51 29.42 -19.09
C PHE A 13 -8.42 29.45 -20.34
N VAL A 14 -9.72 29.13 -20.34
CA VAL A 14 -10.78 29.04 -19.30
C VAL A 14 -11.67 27.79 -19.62
N PHE A 15 -12.81 27.43 -19.00
CA PHE A 15 -13.77 28.07 -18.07
C PHE A 15 -14.46 26.99 -17.19
N SER A 16 -15.20 27.44 -16.17
CA SER A 16 -16.28 26.75 -15.43
C SER A 16 -16.00 25.46 -14.64
N SER A 17 -15.98 25.67 -13.31
CA SER A 17 -16.58 24.82 -12.27
C SER A 17 -15.77 23.67 -11.63
N LEU A 18 -15.28 24.00 -10.41
CA LEU A 18 -15.27 23.17 -9.19
C LEU A 18 -14.47 21.86 -9.15
N TYR A 19 -13.36 21.89 -8.38
CA TYR A 19 -12.65 20.76 -7.77
C TYR A 19 -12.08 19.70 -8.75
N LEU A 20 -10.96 19.01 -8.51
CA LEU A 20 -10.26 18.74 -7.27
C LEU A 20 -8.76 18.57 -7.55
N SER A 21 -7.91 19.07 -6.67
CA SER A 21 -6.47 18.82 -6.71
C SER A 21 -6.14 17.39 -6.24
N THR A 22 -5.82 16.48 -7.14
CA THR A 22 -5.05 15.27 -6.81
C THR A 22 -4.09 14.91 -7.93
N GLY A 23 -2.80 15.15 -7.70
CA GLY A 23 -1.74 14.50 -8.47
C GLY A 23 -1.72 13.00 -8.15
N GLY A 24 -2.53 12.23 -8.88
CA GLY A 24 -2.46 10.77 -8.86
C GLY A 24 -1.18 10.32 -9.53
N SER A 25 -0.10 10.20 -8.77
CA SER A 25 1.09 9.51 -9.26
C SER A 25 0.70 8.06 -9.55
N ALA A 26 0.80 7.65 -10.82
CA ALA A 26 0.52 6.30 -11.25
C ALA A 26 1.73 5.41 -10.92
N TRP A 27 1.93 5.14 -9.63
CA TRP A 27 2.77 4.02 -9.21
C TRP A 27 2.11 2.77 -9.79
N ALA A 28 2.89 1.88 -10.41
CA ALA A 28 2.38 0.64 -10.98
C ALA A 28 1.71 -0.17 -9.85
N ALA A 29 0.39 -0.06 -9.74
CA ALA A 29 -0.35 -0.55 -8.59
C ALA A 29 -0.47 -2.07 -8.68
N GLY A 30 0.16 -2.78 -7.76
CA GLY A 30 -0.11 -4.21 -7.61
C GLY A 30 -1.57 -4.41 -7.22
N THR A 31 -2.15 -5.47 -7.76
CA THR A 31 -3.53 -5.85 -7.47
C THR A 31 -3.58 -6.59 -6.15
N LEU A 32 -4.29 -6.04 -5.18
CA LEU A 32 -4.51 -6.66 -3.87
C LEU A 32 -5.48 -7.84 -3.98
N GLN A 33 -5.02 -9.03 -3.58
CA GLN A 33 -5.78 -10.28 -3.58
C GLN A 33 -5.79 -10.89 -2.18
N LEU A 34 -6.87 -11.57 -1.79
CA LEU A 34 -6.91 -12.34 -0.55
C LEU A 34 -6.25 -13.70 -0.79
N CYS A 35 -5.13 -13.97 -0.14
CA CYS A 35 -4.40 -15.23 -0.27
C CYS A 35 -4.44 -16.05 1.01
N ASP A 36 -4.61 -17.35 0.85
CA ASP A 36 -4.39 -18.34 1.89
C ASP A 36 -2.90 -18.62 2.05
N ILE A 37 -2.43 -18.58 3.28
CA ILE A 37 -1.06 -18.84 3.70
C ILE A 37 -1.06 -20.08 4.60
N ALA A 38 -0.11 -20.99 4.37
CA ALA A 38 0.21 -22.05 5.32
C ALA A 38 1.72 -22.10 5.53
N GLN A 39 2.15 -22.19 6.79
CA GLN A 39 3.57 -22.26 7.16
C GLN A 39 4.41 -21.14 6.51
N GLY A 40 3.89 -19.90 6.54
CA GLY A 40 4.54 -18.73 5.96
C GLY A 40 4.57 -18.69 4.42
N LYS A 41 3.87 -19.56 3.69
CA LYS A 41 3.90 -19.58 2.21
C LYS A 41 2.51 -19.50 1.60
N ILE A 42 2.38 -18.77 0.50
CA ILE A 42 1.11 -18.71 -0.26
C ILE A 42 0.75 -20.11 -0.75
N ARG A 43 -0.44 -20.56 -0.36
CA ARG A 43 -1.09 -21.77 -0.88
C ARG A 43 -1.91 -21.48 -2.12
N MET A 44 -2.78 -20.49 -2.04
CA MET A 44 -3.70 -20.10 -3.11
C MET A 44 -4.13 -18.65 -2.93
N CYS A 45 -4.29 -17.90 -4.02
CA CYS A 45 -4.92 -16.57 -3.97
C CYS A 45 -6.32 -16.64 -4.57
N GLN A 46 -7.25 -15.98 -3.89
CA GLN A 46 -8.62 -15.75 -4.34
C GLN A 46 -8.67 -14.54 -5.27
N GLY A 47 -9.88 -14.14 -5.65
CA GLY A 47 -10.13 -12.94 -6.44
C GLY A 47 -9.72 -11.62 -5.77
N LEU A 48 -10.08 -10.52 -6.45
CA LEU A 48 -9.77 -9.15 -6.06
C LEU A 48 -10.29 -8.84 -4.64
N TYR A 49 -9.40 -8.35 -3.76
CA TYR A 49 -9.81 -7.92 -2.43
C TYR A 49 -10.54 -6.57 -2.47
N SER A 50 -11.60 -6.44 -1.68
CA SER A 50 -12.26 -5.16 -1.39
C SER A 50 -12.55 -5.09 0.10
N GLY A 51 -12.24 -3.96 0.74
CA GLY A 51 -12.28 -3.83 2.20
C GLY A 51 -11.18 -2.93 2.74
N SER A 52 -10.60 -3.29 3.89
CA SER A 52 -9.49 -2.56 4.52
C SER A 52 -8.26 -3.45 4.65
N ALA A 53 -7.18 -3.09 3.97
CA ALA A 53 -5.89 -3.79 4.04
C ALA A 53 -4.84 -2.93 4.76
N VAL A 54 -3.86 -3.56 5.40
CA VAL A 54 -2.66 -2.87 5.88
C VAL A 54 -1.63 -2.90 4.74
N VAL A 55 -1.15 -1.73 4.34
CA VAL A 55 -0.23 -1.57 3.21
C VAL A 55 1.00 -0.80 3.65
N ASN A 56 2.17 -1.21 3.15
CA ASN A 56 3.40 -0.45 3.26
C ASN A 56 3.35 0.78 2.33
N THR A 57 3.41 1.99 2.88
CA THR A 57 3.30 3.24 2.10
C THR A 57 4.65 3.91 1.82
N THR A 58 5.70 3.63 2.59
CA THR A 58 7.03 4.27 2.43
C THR A 58 8.21 3.30 2.58
N GLY A 59 8.02 2.01 2.32
CA GLY A 59 9.01 0.94 2.51
C GLY A 59 9.17 0.47 3.96
N THR A 60 8.98 1.34 4.95
CA THR A 60 9.13 1.03 6.38
C THR A 60 7.94 1.41 7.26
N HIS A 61 6.92 2.06 6.69
CA HIS A 61 5.75 2.56 7.40
C HIS A 61 4.45 1.99 6.82
N TYR A 62 3.58 1.51 7.71
CA TYR A 62 2.37 0.78 7.38
C TYR A 62 1.12 1.55 7.78
N GLN A 63 0.14 1.58 6.88
CA GLN A 63 -1.12 2.30 7.04
C GLN A 63 -2.30 1.39 6.70
N ARG A 64 -3.44 1.61 7.34
CA ARG A 64 -4.69 0.98 6.92
C ARG A 64 -5.22 1.74 5.69
N CYS A 65 -5.43 1.04 4.59
CA CYS A 65 -5.96 1.61 3.37
C CYS A 65 -7.28 0.93 2.97
N SER A 66 -8.23 1.73 2.51
CA SER A 66 -9.41 1.26 1.81
C SER A 66 -8.99 0.70 0.44
N VAL A 67 -9.57 -0.45 0.08
CA VAL A 67 -9.30 -1.19 -1.15
C VAL A 67 -10.62 -1.46 -1.86
N ALA A 68 -10.68 -1.18 -3.15
CA ALA A 68 -11.82 -1.53 -3.99
C ALA A 68 -11.31 -2.23 -5.25
N LEU A 69 -11.83 -3.43 -5.53
CA LEU A 69 -11.46 -4.25 -6.70
C LEU A 69 -9.95 -4.42 -6.85
N GLY A 70 -9.27 -4.74 -5.74
CA GLY A 70 -7.82 -4.92 -5.67
C GLY A 70 -7.00 -3.62 -5.75
N LYS A 71 -7.62 -2.44 -5.89
CA LYS A 71 -6.93 -1.16 -5.99
C LYS A 71 -7.01 -0.36 -4.68
N LYS A 72 -5.86 0.08 -4.20
CA LYS A 72 -5.71 1.02 -3.07
C LYS A 72 -6.41 2.33 -3.39
N GLN A 73 -7.27 2.80 -2.49
CA GLN A 73 -8.08 4.02 -2.67
C GLN A 73 -7.56 5.16 -1.80
N SER A 74 -7.68 5.02 -0.48
CA SER A 74 -7.30 6.04 0.51
C SER A 74 -6.73 5.37 1.76
N CYS A 75 -5.71 5.98 2.37
CA CYS A 75 -5.04 5.45 3.55
C CYS A 75 -5.25 6.36 4.76
N SER A 76 -5.56 5.78 5.92
CA SER A 76 -5.90 6.50 7.15
C SER A 76 -4.89 6.22 8.26
N GLY A 77 -4.08 7.25 8.56
CA GLY A 77 -3.17 7.27 9.71
C GLY A 77 -2.11 6.17 9.73
N PRO A 78 -1.29 6.11 10.79
CA PRO A 78 -0.38 4.99 11.06
C PRO A 78 -1.16 3.79 11.61
N TYR A 79 -0.90 2.58 11.10
CA TYR A 79 -1.55 1.37 11.61
C TYR A 79 -1.01 0.96 13.00
N THR A 80 -1.84 0.37 13.85
CA THR A 80 -1.43 -0.24 15.13
C THR A 80 -2.28 -1.47 15.39
N GLY A 81 -1.65 -2.57 15.78
CA GLY A 81 -2.24 -3.90 15.85
C GLY A 81 -1.42 -4.93 15.07
N GLU A 82 -1.96 -6.12 14.87
CA GLU A 82 -1.29 -7.22 14.18
C GLU A 82 -1.59 -7.19 12.67
N SER A 83 -0.55 -7.31 11.85
CA SER A 83 -0.67 -7.52 10.40
C SER A 83 0.31 -8.57 9.95
N VAL A 84 -0.11 -9.37 8.99
CA VAL A 84 0.76 -10.35 8.33
C VAL A 84 1.59 -9.61 7.28
N LEU A 85 2.90 -9.79 7.31
CA LEU A 85 3.88 -9.14 6.45
C LEU A 85 4.79 -10.17 5.78
N PHE A 86 5.36 -9.82 4.62
CA PHE A 86 6.37 -10.65 3.97
C PHE A 86 7.77 -10.28 4.49
N SER A 87 8.47 -11.25 5.05
CA SER A 87 9.80 -11.05 5.65
C SER A 87 10.92 -11.16 4.62
N PRO A 88 12.09 -10.53 4.84
CA PRO A 88 13.24 -10.66 3.95
C PRO A 88 13.80 -12.09 3.87
N GLN A 89 13.41 -12.98 4.79
CA GLN A 89 13.68 -14.42 4.75
C GLN A 89 12.82 -15.17 3.72
N GLY A 90 11.81 -14.52 3.13
CA GLY A 90 10.95 -15.08 2.09
C GLY A 90 9.68 -15.78 2.58
N GLU A 91 9.25 -15.51 3.83
CA GLU A 91 8.05 -16.09 4.42
C GLU A 91 7.07 -15.01 4.90
N TYR A 92 5.80 -15.39 5.07
CA TYR A 92 4.75 -14.57 5.67
C TYR A 92 4.74 -14.76 7.19
N GLU A 93 4.83 -13.66 7.92
CA GLU A 93 4.98 -13.62 9.37
C GLU A 93 3.89 -12.74 9.99
N LEU A 94 3.38 -13.10 11.17
CA LEU A 94 2.44 -12.26 11.90
C LEU A 94 3.23 -11.22 12.70
N CYS A 95 3.14 -9.96 12.31
CA CYS A 95 3.89 -8.88 12.94
C CYS A 95 2.98 -7.95 13.74
N PHE A 96 3.40 -7.56 14.94
CA PHE A 96 2.78 -6.46 15.68
C PHE A 96 3.35 -5.14 15.19
N LEU A 97 2.46 -4.18 14.94
CA LEU A 97 2.80 -2.83 14.52
C LEU A 97 2.34 -1.81 15.55
N LYS A 98 3.18 -0.79 15.77
CA LYS A 98 2.91 0.34 16.65
C LYS A 98 3.24 1.63 15.93
N LYS A 99 2.24 2.51 15.78
CA LYS A 99 2.36 3.77 15.01
C LYS A 99 2.94 3.57 13.60
N GLY A 100 2.53 2.51 12.92
CA GLY A 100 2.92 2.18 11.54
C GLY A 100 4.27 1.49 11.40
N TYR A 101 5.00 1.24 12.49
CA TYR A 101 6.29 0.54 12.47
C TYR A 101 6.15 -0.86 13.08
N VAL A 102 6.87 -1.83 12.51
CA VAL A 102 6.97 -3.20 13.04
C VAL A 102 7.76 -3.20 14.35
N THR A 103 7.24 -3.87 15.38
CA THR A 103 7.93 -4.01 16.67
C THR A 103 8.39 -5.43 16.96
N SER A 104 7.68 -6.43 16.45
CA SER A 104 7.93 -7.86 16.67
C SER A 104 7.21 -8.67 15.59
N CYS A 105 7.75 -9.83 15.22
CA CYS A 105 7.13 -10.76 14.27
C CYS A 105 7.20 -12.19 14.79
N GLN A 106 6.22 -13.01 14.40
CA GLN A 106 6.15 -14.44 14.66
C GLN A 106 6.20 -15.20 13.32
N PRO A 107 7.13 -16.14 13.15
CA PRO A 107 7.31 -16.88 11.90
C PRO A 107 6.16 -17.86 11.64
N HIS A 108 6.12 -18.37 10.40
CA HIS A 108 5.20 -19.43 9.96
C HIS A 108 3.71 -19.10 10.11
N PHE A 109 3.29 -17.89 9.73
CA PHE A 109 1.88 -17.52 9.73
C PHE A 109 1.05 -18.52 8.90
N THR A 110 -0.16 -18.83 9.39
CA THR A 110 -1.14 -19.67 8.71
C THR A 110 -2.52 -19.04 8.86
N GLY A 111 -3.24 -18.88 7.75
CA GLY A 111 -4.50 -18.13 7.67
C GLY A 111 -4.55 -17.27 6.40
N HIS A 112 -5.47 -16.31 6.34
CA HIS A 112 -5.67 -15.49 5.14
C HIS A 112 -5.08 -14.08 5.30
N VAL A 113 -4.42 -13.57 4.27
CA VAL A 113 -3.82 -12.22 4.21
C VAL A 113 -4.09 -11.56 2.86
N VAL A 114 -4.18 -10.23 2.84
CA VAL A 114 -4.24 -9.46 1.59
C VAL A 114 -2.82 -9.23 1.07
N VAL A 115 -2.49 -9.76 -0.11
CA VAL A 115 -1.18 -9.63 -0.76
C VAL A 115 -1.28 -8.72 -1.97
N GLU A 116 -0.32 -7.82 -2.15
CA GLU A 116 -0.16 -7.02 -3.36
C GLU A 116 0.59 -7.83 -4.43
N ARG A 117 -0.09 -8.21 -5.52
CA ARG A 117 0.46 -8.97 -6.65
C ARG A 117 0.69 -8.04 -7.85
N HIS A 118 1.87 -8.09 -8.46
CA HIS A 118 2.14 -7.47 -9.76
C HIS A 118 2.03 -8.49 -10.89
#